data_AF-A0A7V2HZ57-F1
#
_entry.id   AF-A0A7V2HZ57-F1
#
_cell.length_a   1.000
_cell.length_b   1.000
_cell.length_c   1.000
_cell.angle_alpha   90.00
_cell.angle_beta   90.00
_cell.angle_gamma   90.00
#
_symmetry.space_group_name_H-M   'P 1'
#
loop_
_entity.id
_entity.type
_entity.pdbx_description
1 polymer ?
#
loop_
_entity_poly.entity_id
_entity_poly.type
_entity_poly.pdbx_seq_one_letter_code
_entity_poly.pdbx_strand_id
1 'polypeptide(L)'
;MYKLDLRKEWDRAIYELTSKFITNLKENFISIIALDENYYIYDSNVLIVVKKIDDYIREQIAKIVLGINDKYNCTISYYIAEEKDKDLIELFSKSEKEAMNDCRAAFEELKEKAKTLPITKMIFLGDYYIYDSNTLIVVKEINDYIREQIAKIVLGINDKYNCTIS
;
A
#
# COMPACT_ATOMS: atom_id res chain seq x y z
N MET A 1 -1.96 -3.01 10.94
CA MET A 1 -3.41 -2.93 10.67
C MET A 1 -3.56 -1.93 9.54
N TYR A 2 -3.64 -2.43 8.31
CA TYR A 2 -3.86 -1.59 7.13
C TYR A 2 -5.25 -0.98 7.22
N LYS A 3 -5.35 0.31 6.91
CA LYS A 3 -6.62 1.04 6.88
C LYS A 3 -6.86 1.40 5.42
N LEU A 4 -8.03 1.05 4.89
CA LEU A 4 -8.41 1.33 3.51
C LEU A 4 -8.81 2.81 3.36
N ASP A 5 -8.22 3.52 2.40
CA ASP A 5 -8.69 4.82 1.92
C ASP A 5 -9.65 4.63 0.74
N LEU A 6 -10.96 4.63 0.99
CA LEU A 6 -11.95 4.44 -0.07
C LEU A 6 -12.00 5.59 -1.11
N ARG A 7 -11.16 6.62 -1.00
CA ARG A 7 -10.93 7.60 -2.07
C ARG A 7 -9.96 7.08 -3.12
N LYS A 8 -9.03 6.21 -2.75
CA LYS A 8 -8.10 5.55 -3.66
C LYS A 8 -8.79 4.45 -4.43
N GLU A 9 -8.38 4.27 -5.67
CA GLU A 9 -8.95 3.23 -6.52
C GLU A 9 -8.55 1.82 -6.08
N TRP A 10 -7.25 1.60 -5.82
CA TRP A 10 -6.73 0.35 -5.28
C TRP A 10 -7.49 -0.13 -4.05
N ASP A 11 -7.67 0.74 -3.04
CA ASP A 11 -8.34 0.38 -1.79
C ASP A 11 -9.84 0.07 -2.01
N ARG A 12 -10.50 0.73 -2.97
CA ARG A 12 -11.88 0.38 -3.37
C ARG A 12 -11.93 -0.98 -4.08
N ALA A 13 -10.97 -1.25 -4.96
CA ALA A 13 -10.85 -2.54 -5.64
C ALA A 13 -10.63 -3.68 -4.65
N ILE A 14 -9.71 -3.52 -3.69
CA ILE A 14 -9.47 -4.50 -2.61
C ILE A 14 -10.68 -4.67 -1.70
N TYR A 15 -11.39 -3.58 -1.37
CA TYR A 15 -12.63 -3.66 -0.59
C TYR A 15 -13.71 -4.48 -1.31
N GLU A 16 -13.94 -4.20 -2.59
CA GLU A 16 -14.95 -4.91 -3.39
C GLU A 16 -14.55 -6.36 -3.64
N LEU A 17 -13.27 -6.63 -3.92
CA LEU A 17 -12.69 -7.96 -4.05
C LEU A 17 -12.98 -8.79 -2.78
N THR A 18 -12.64 -8.23 -1.61
CA THR A 18 -12.86 -8.85 -0.31
C THR A 18 -14.35 -9.14 -0.07
N SER A 19 -15.21 -8.16 -0.36
CA SER A 19 -16.67 -8.31 -0.22
C SER A 19 -17.23 -9.42 -1.12
N LYS A 20 -16.73 -9.52 -2.36
CA LYS A 20 -17.12 -10.59 -3.29
C LYS A 20 -16.62 -11.95 -2.81
N PHE A 21 -15.40 -12.07 -2.30
CA PHE A 21 -14.93 -13.36 -1.76
C PHE A 21 -15.70 -13.81 -0.54
N ILE A 22 -15.96 -12.92 0.43
CA ILE A 22 -16.78 -13.24 1.60
C ILE A 22 -18.15 -13.80 1.16
N THR A 23 -18.75 -13.19 0.14
CA THR A 23 -20.08 -13.59 -0.34
C THR A 23 -20.07 -14.89 -1.13
N ASN A 24 -19.12 -15.06 -2.05
CA ASN A 24 -19.13 -16.17 -3.03
C ASN A 24 -18.39 -17.42 -2.53
N LEU A 25 -17.32 -17.25 -1.76
CA LEU A 25 -16.51 -18.35 -1.24
C LEU A 25 -16.88 -18.72 0.19
N LYS A 26 -17.62 -17.85 0.90
CA LYS A 26 -18.17 -18.09 2.25
C LYS A 26 -17.09 -18.60 3.20
N GLU A 27 -17.35 -19.75 3.83
CA GLU A 27 -16.48 -20.38 4.80
C GLU A 27 -15.15 -20.86 4.21
N ASN A 28 -15.00 -20.98 2.89
CA ASN A 28 -13.73 -21.35 2.28
C ASN A 28 -12.77 -20.16 2.18
N PHE A 29 -13.27 -18.92 2.22
CA PHE A 29 -12.42 -17.73 2.26
C PHE A 29 -11.91 -17.47 3.66
N ILE A 30 -10.59 -17.29 3.79
CA ILE A 30 -9.93 -16.99 5.07
C ILE A 30 -9.55 -15.52 5.14
N SER A 31 -8.76 -15.04 4.18
CA SER A 31 -8.28 -13.66 4.16
C SER A 31 -7.71 -13.26 2.80
N ILE A 32 -7.48 -11.95 2.66
CA ILE A 32 -6.60 -11.37 1.64
C ILE A 32 -5.44 -10.69 2.34
N ILE A 33 -4.24 -10.81 1.79
CA ILE A 33 -3.11 -9.93 2.06
C ILE A 33 -2.81 -9.18 0.76
N ALA A 34 -3.13 -7.90 0.73
CA ALA A 34 -2.85 -7.02 -0.40
C ALA A 34 -1.58 -6.21 -0.11
N LEU A 35 -0.69 -6.16 -1.08
CA LEU A 35 0.47 -5.29 -1.08
C LEU A 35 0.06 -3.91 -1.62
N ASP A 36 1.00 -2.96 -1.68
CA ASP A 36 0.80 -1.77 -2.51
C ASP A 36 0.59 -2.19 -3.98
N GLU A 37 -0.21 -1.43 -4.73
CA GLU A 37 -0.55 -1.71 -6.13
C GLU A 37 0.69 -2.01 -6.99
N ASN A 38 1.80 -1.32 -6.72
CA ASN A 38 3.05 -1.40 -7.49
C ASN A 38 4.07 -2.40 -6.90
N TYR A 39 3.73 -3.11 -5.83
CA TYR A 39 4.64 -4.03 -5.15
C TYR A 39 4.22 -5.48 -5.39
N TYR A 40 5.18 -6.33 -5.77
CA TYR A 40 4.91 -7.71 -6.21
C TYR A 40 5.80 -8.72 -5.50
N ILE A 41 5.22 -9.86 -5.16
CA ILE A 41 5.90 -11.07 -4.71
C ILE A 41 5.43 -12.19 -5.63
N TYR A 42 6.36 -12.88 -6.30
CA TYR A 42 6.03 -13.88 -7.33
C TYR A 42 5.03 -13.36 -8.36
N ASP A 43 5.30 -12.16 -8.89
CA ASP A 43 4.45 -11.45 -9.87
C ASP A 43 3.02 -11.16 -9.38
N SER A 44 2.76 -11.30 -8.09
CA SER A 44 1.45 -11.11 -7.47
C SER A 44 1.49 -9.98 -6.43
N ASN A 45 0.55 -9.05 -6.51
CA ASN A 45 0.36 -7.98 -5.52
C ASN A 45 -0.74 -8.31 -4.51
N VAL A 46 -1.43 -9.45 -4.68
CA VAL A 46 -2.46 -9.94 -3.76
C VAL A 46 -2.26 -11.43 -3.46
N LEU A 47 -2.23 -11.80 -2.19
CA LEU A 47 -2.34 -13.19 -1.73
C LEU A 47 -3.76 -13.45 -1.23
N ILE A 48 -4.41 -14.46 -1.81
CA ILE A 48 -5.74 -14.92 -1.42
C ILE A 48 -5.58 -16.21 -0.63
N VAL A 49 -6.01 -16.20 0.62
CA VAL A 49 -5.92 -17.37 1.52
C VAL A 49 -7.29 -18.04 1.62
N VAL A 50 -7.31 -19.34 1.36
CA VAL A 50 -8.51 -20.18 1.43
C VAL A 50 -8.29 -21.40 2.32
N LYS A 51 -9.37 -22.07 2.75
CA LYS A 51 -9.26 -23.33 3.51
C LYS A 51 -8.72 -24.47 2.66
N LYS A 52 -9.23 -24.58 1.43
CA LYS A 52 -8.84 -25.62 0.47
C LYS A 52 -8.88 -25.06 -0.94
N ILE A 53 -7.88 -25.45 -1.73
CA ILE A 53 -7.83 -25.14 -3.15
C ILE A 53 -8.38 -26.34 -3.93
N ASP A 54 -9.43 -26.09 -4.71
CA ASP A 54 -9.95 -26.98 -5.73
C ASP A 54 -10.31 -26.18 -6.99
N ASP A 55 -10.75 -26.87 -8.04
CA ASP A 55 -11.01 -26.24 -9.33
C ASP A 55 -12.18 -25.26 -9.28
N TYR A 56 -13.19 -25.54 -8.46
CA TYR A 56 -14.31 -24.62 -8.24
C TYR A 56 -13.80 -23.32 -7.59
N ILE A 57 -12.99 -23.42 -6.54
CA ILE A 57 -12.42 -22.26 -5.86
C ILE A 57 -11.51 -21.45 -6.79
N ARG A 58 -10.66 -22.10 -7.59
CA ARG A 58 -9.81 -21.42 -8.59
C ARG A 58 -10.65 -20.67 -9.61
N GLU A 59 -11.69 -21.30 -10.15
CA GLU A 59 -12.57 -20.69 -11.14
C GLU A 59 -13.34 -19.49 -10.57
N GLN A 60 -13.87 -19.61 -9.34
CA GLN A 60 -14.55 -18.50 -8.68
C GLN A 60 -13.59 -17.33 -8.40
N ILE A 61 -12.37 -17.61 -7.94
CA ILE A 61 -11.36 -16.58 -7.71
C ILE A 61 -11.04 -15.84 -9.01
N ALA A 62 -10.75 -16.58 -10.09
CA ALA A 62 -10.43 -15.99 -11.38
C ALA A 62 -11.56 -15.11 -11.90
N LYS A 63 -12.81 -15.59 -11.86
CA LYS A 63 -14.00 -14.82 -12.29
C LYS A 63 -14.15 -13.53 -11.50
N ILE A 64 -13.97 -13.58 -10.19
CA ILE A 64 -14.11 -12.41 -9.32
C ILE A 64 -13.00 -11.41 -9.60
N VAL A 65 -11.74 -11.85 -9.69
CA VAL A 65 -10.59 -10.97 -9.96
C VAL A 65 -10.72 -10.30 -11.32
N LEU A 66 -11.06 -11.06 -12.37
CA LEU A 66 -11.29 -10.51 -13.71
C LEU A 66 -12.37 -9.42 -13.69
N GLY A 67 -13.49 -9.68 -13.02
CA GLY A 67 -14.56 -8.69 -12.89
C GLY A 67 -14.17 -7.43 -12.10
N ILE A 68 -13.18 -7.50 -11.21
CA ILE A 68 -12.62 -6.31 -10.53
C ILE A 68 -11.65 -5.59 -11.46
N ASN A 69 -10.75 -6.30 -12.13
CA ASN A 69 -9.77 -5.71 -13.06
C ASN A 69 -10.44 -5.04 -14.28
N ASP A 70 -11.59 -5.55 -14.74
CA ASP A 70 -12.37 -4.91 -15.82
C ASP A 70 -13.06 -3.61 -15.36
N LYS A 71 -13.26 -3.46 -14.04
CA LYS A 71 -14.02 -2.35 -13.45
C LYS A 71 -13.13 -1.20 -12.99
N TYR A 72 -11.94 -1.50 -12.51
CA TYR A 72 -11.00 -0.54 -11.94
C TYR A 72 -9.76 -0.41 -12.83
N ASN A 73 -9.21 0.79 -12.94
CA ASN A 73 -7.97 1.07 -13.68
C ASN A 73 -6.73 0.76 -12.82
N CYS A 74 -6.75 -0.39 -12.16
CA CYS A 74 -5.65 -0.97 -11.40
C CYS A 74 -5.61 -2.48 -11.66
N THR A 75 -4.43 -3.10 -11.63
CA THR A 75 -4.30 -4.53 -11.90
C THR A 75 -4.14 -5.32 -10.60
N ILE A 76 -5.10 -6.20 -10.29
CA ILE A 76 -4.92 -7.24 -9.28
C ILE A 76 -4.28 -8.45 -9.95
N SER A 77 -3.04 -8.73 -9.56
CA SER A 77 -2.34 -9.99 -9.87
C SER A 77 -2.28 -10.82 -8.58
N TYR A 78 -2.78 -12.06 -8.65
CA TYR A 78 -3.04 -12.83 -7.44
C TYR A 78 -2.30 -14.16 -7.38
N TYR A 79 -1.96 -14.56 -6.15
CA TYR A 79 -1.56 -15.90 -5.79
C TYR A 79 -2.58 -16.51 -4.84
N ILE A 80 -2.82 -17.83 -4.92
CA ILE A 80 -3.73 -18.53 -4.02
C ILE A 80 -2.92 -19.42 -3.09
N ALA A 81 -3.21 -19.35 -1.79
CA ALA A 81 -2.64 -20.17 -0.76
C ALA A 81 -3.71 -20.87 0.08
N GLU A 82 -3.38 -22.04 0.61
CA GLU A 82 -4.15 -22.65 1.69
C GLU A 82 -3.70 -22.09 3.05
N GLU A 83 -4.57 -22.14 4.05
CA GLU A 83 -4.27 -21.71 5.44
C GLU A 83 -2.99 -22.35 6.02
N LYS A 84 -2.64 -23.55 5.55
CA LYS A 84 -1.43 -24.27 5.98
C LYS A 84 -0.12 -23.74 5.38
N ASP A 85 -0.18 -22.90 4.35
CA ASP A 85 0.99 -22.37 3.62
C ASP A 85 1.62 -21.19 4.38
N LYS A 86 2.03 -21.43 5.62
CA LYS A 86 2.46 -20.41 6.59
C LYS A 86 3.63 -19.56 6.09
N ASP A 87 4.60 -20.17 5.42
CA ASP A 87 5.80 -19.47 4.95
C ASP A 87 5.45 -18.41 3.90
N LEU A 88 4.51 -18.71 3.01
CA LEU A 88 4.05 -17.78 1.98
C LEU A 88 3.21 -16.64 2.59
N ILE A 89 2.33 -16.97 3.54
CA ILE A 89 1.53 -15.98 4.28
C ILE A 89 2.45 -15.03 5.06
N GLU A 90 3.49 -15.57 5.71
CA GLU A 90 4.47 -14.78 6.44
C GLU A 90 5.29 -13.87 5.52
N LEU A 91 5.70 -14.37 4.34
CA LEU A 91 6.42 -13.58 3.35
C LEU A 91 5.62 -12.34 2.92
N PHE A 92 4.37 -12.52 2.48
CA PHE A 92 3.50 -11.41 2.09
C PHE A 92 3.25 -10.43 3.26
N SER A 93 3.06 -10.96 4.48
CA SER A 93 2.82 -10.14 5.68
C SER A 93 4.06 -9.33 6.12
N LYS A 94 5.28 -9.82 5.85
CA LYS A 94 6.52 -9.11 6.19
C LYS A 94 6.80 -7.98 5.21
N SER A 95 6.63 -8.19 3.92
CA SER A 95 6.86 -7.16 2.90
C SER A 95 6.02 -5.91 3.13
N GLU A 96 4.75 -6.07 3.53
CA GLU A 96 3.89 -4.93 3.93
C GLU A 96 4.50 -4.14 5.10
N LYS A 97 5.04 -4.84 6.11
CA LYS A 97 5.67 -4.20 7.27
C LYS A 97 6.98 -3.51 6.90
N GLU A 98 7.78 -4.09 6.02
CA GLU A 98 9.04 -3.50 5.55
C GLU A 98 8.78 -2.21 4.77
N ALA A 99 7.81 -2.21 3.85
CA ALA A 99 7.41 -0.99 3.13
C ALA A 99 6.93 0.12 4.10
N MET A 100 6.09 -0.24 5.08
CA MET A 100 5.64 0.72 6.10
C MET A 100 6.80 1.25 6.97
N ASN A 101 7.78 0.41 7.28
CA ASN A 101 8.97 0.81 8.03
C ASN A 101 9.89 1.74 7.21
N ASP A 102 10.06 1.46 5.92
CA ASP A 102 10.85 2.29 5.00
C ASP A 102 10.26 3.71 4.88
N CYS A 103 8.95 3.83 4.68
CA CYS A 103 8.26 5.13 4.68
C CYS A 103 8.40 5.89 6.00
N ARG A 104 8.28 5.18 7.13
CA ARG A 104 8.48 5.80 8.44
C ARG A 104 9.91 6.29 8.61
N ALA A 105 10.90 5.52 8.17
CA ALA A 105 12.31 5.90 8.24
C ALA A 105 12.61 7.12 7.35
N ALA A 106 12.08 7.16 6.12
CA ALA A 106 12.19 8.30 5.23
C ALA A 106 11.60 9.58 5.85
N PHE A 107 10.41 9.48 6.48
CA PHE A 107 9.77 10.61 7.13
C PHE A 107 10.52 11.10 8.39
N GLU A 108 11.08 10.20 9.20
CA GLU A 108 11.88 10.60 10.35
C GLU A 108 13.21 11.26 9.90
N GLU A 109 13.84 10.80 8.81
CA GLU A 109 15.00 11.48 8.25
C GLU A 109 14.66 12.88 7.72
N LEU A 110 13.49 13.05 7.07
CA LEU A 110 12.98 14.36 6.67
C LEU A 110 12.84 15.29 7.87
N LYS A 111 12.20 14.82 8.94
CA LYS A 111 12.06 15.60 10.17
C LYS A 111 13.41 16.07 10.70
N GLU A 112 14.38 15.17 10.79
CA GLU A 112 15.72 15.47 11.30
C GLU A 112 16.43 16.52 10.44
N LYS A 113 16.46 16.32 9.11
CA LYS A 113 17.12 17.25 8.18
C LYS A 113 16.44 18.61 8.11
N ALA A 114 15.12 18.65 8.26
CA ALA A 114 14.34 19.87 8.15
C ALA A 114 14.26 20.68 9.45
N LYS A 115 14.87 20.21 10.56
CA LYS A 115 14.96 20.95 11.84
C LYS A 115 15.62 22.33 11.71
N THR A 116 16.49 22.51 10.71
CA THR A 116 17.18 23.77 10.44
C THR A 116 16.32 24.80 9.72
N LEU A 117 15.13 24.41 9.25
CA LEU A 117 14.19 25.26 8.53
C LEU A 117 13.08 25.78 9.48
N PRO A 118 12.45 26.93 9.18
CA PRO A 118 11.39 27.53 10.00
C PRO A 118 10.04 26.80 9.84
N ILE A 119 10.04 25.49 10.06
CA ILE A 119 8.87 24.61 9.98
C ILE A 119 8.12 24.64 11.31
N THR A 120 6.83 24.93 11.24
CA THR A 120 5.92 24.98 12.37
C THR A 120 5.33 23.61 12.68
N LYS A 121 5.06 22.80 11.65
CA LYS A 121 4.51 21.45 11.81
C LYS A 121 4.86 20.57 10.61
N MET A 122 5.15 19.29 10.87
CA MET A 122 5.21 18.24 9.84
C MET A 122 4.21 17.15 10.20
N ILE A 123 3.43 16.71 9.22
CA ILE A 123 2.44 15.65 9.37
C ILE A 123 2.72 14.61 8.29
N PHE A 124 3.03 13.39 8.71
CA PHE A 124 3.04 12.25 7.82
C PHE A 124 1.61 11.77 7.65
N LEU A 125 1.16 11.76 6.40
CA LEU A 125 -0.17 11.30 6.05
C LEU A 125 -0.16 9.77 5.81
N GLY A 126 1.01 9.13 5.76
CA GLY A 126 1.13 7.70 5.49
C GLY A 126 0.95 7.42 4.01
N ASP A 127 0.40 6.26 3.69
CA ASP A 127 0.02 5.96 2.30
C ASP A 127 -1.12 6.89 1.82
N TYR A 128 -1.76 7.67 2.69
CA TYR A 128 -2.84 8.58 2.33
C TYR A 128 -2.30 9.83 1.63
N TYR A 129 -2.17 9.78 0.30
CA TYR A 129 -1.92 10.97 -0.51
C TYR A 129 -3.09 11.95 -0.37
N ILE A 130 -2.82 13.16 0.13
CA ILE A 130 -3.77 14.28 0.10
C ILE A 130 -3.15 15.34 -0.80
N TYR A 131 -3.82 15.67 -1.91
CA TYR A 131 -3.26 16.52 -2.98
C TYR A 131 -1.93 15.99 -3.54
N ASP A 132 -1.86 14.68 -3.81
CA ASP A 132 -0.68 13.99 -4.34
C ASP A 132 0.58 14.04 -3.43
N SER A 133 0.43 14.49 -2.19
CA SER A 133 1.48 14.51 -1.17
C SER A 133 1.17 13.54 -0.03
N ASN A 134 2.16 12.75 0.38
CA ASN A 134 2.09 11.90 1.58
C ASN A 134 2.63 12.63 2.83
N THR A 135 3.17 13.83 2.66
CA THR A 135 3.72 14.64 3.72
C THR A 135 3.22 16.08 3.65
N LEU A 136 2.64 16.57 4.74
CA LEU A 136 2.28 17.99 4.87
C LEU A 136 3.32 18.71 5.72
N ILE A 137 3.97 19.72 5.13
CA ILE A 137 4.93 20.60 5.79
C ILE A 137 4.29 21.98 5.95
N VAL A 138 4.13 22.43 7.19
CA VAL A 138 3.59 23.75 7.55
C VAL A 138 4.73 24.62 8.00
N VAL A 139 4.92 25.76 7.34
CA VAL A 139 5.90 26.79 7.68
C VAL A 139 5.19 28.07 8.09
N LYS A 140 5.87 28.92 8.85
CA LYS A 140 5.30 30.21 9.30
C LYS A 140 5.04 31.16 8.13
N GLU A 141 5.95 31.15 7.15
CA GLU A 141 5.87 31.94 5.92
C GLU A 141 6.62 31.15 4.83
N ILE A 142 5.98 30.94 3.67
CA ILE A 142 6.59 30.21 2.56
C ILE A 142 7.24 31.18 1.58
N ASN A 143 8.48 30.90 1.21
CA ASN A 143 9.23 31.63 0.19
C ASN A 143 10.04 30.65 -0.66
N ASP A 144 10.63 31.13 -1.75
CA ASP A 144 11.31 30.27 -2.72
C ASP A 144 12.56 29.59 -2.12
N TYR A 145 13.28 30.28 -1.24
CA TYR A 145 14.40 29.67 -0.51
C TYR A 145 13.93 28.45 0.32
N ILE A 146 12.87 28.60 1.11
CA ILE A 146 12.32 27.50 1.92
C ILE A 146 11.84 26.35 1.04
N ARG A 147 11.16 26.64 -0.08
CA ARG A 147 10.73 25.61 -1.05
C ARG A 147 11.90 24.85 -1.62
N GLU A 148 12.95 25.54 -2.07
CA GLU A 148 14.14 24.91 -2.62
C GLU A 148 14.88 24.03 -1.60
N GLN A 149 15.00 24.48 -0.34
CA GLN A 149 15.65 23.70 0.70
C GLN A 149 14.86 22.42 1.02
N ILE A 150 13.53 22.52 1.14
CA ILE A 150 12.66 21.35 1.33
C ILE A 150 12.80 20.40 0.16
N ALA A 151 12.71 20.89 -1.08
CA ALA A 151 12.84 20.06 -2.28
C ALA A 151 14.18 19.32 -2.34
N LYS A 152 15.30 20.00 -2.02
CA LYS A 152 16.63 19.37 -1.97
C LYS A 152 16.71 18.26 -0.93
N ILE A 153 16.15 18.49 0.26
CA ILE A 153 16.11 17.47 1.32
C ILE A 153 15.29 16.26 0.86
N VAL A 154 14.10 16.50 0.32
CA VAL A 154 13.17 15.45 -0.15
C VAL A 154 13.78 14.63 -1.28
N LEU A 155 14.38 15.28 -2.29
CA LEU A 155 15.07 14.57 -3.39
C LEU A 155 16.17 13.64 -2.85
N GLY A 156 17.03 14.15 -1.96
CA GLY A 156 18.08 13.33 -1.36
C GLY A 156 17.58 12.19 -0.45
N ILE A 157 16.34 12.26 0.03
CA ILE A 157 15.70 11.16 0.78
C ILE A 157 15.09 10.16 -0.19
N ASN A 158 14.39 10.63 -1.24
CA ASN A 158 13.77 9.77 -2.26
C ASN A 158 14.79 8.95 -3.05
N ASP A 159 16.05 9.42 -3.15
CA ASP A 159 17.15 8.64 -3.73
C ASP A 159 17.65 7.50 -2.82
N LYS A 160 17.30 7.52 -1.52
CA LYS A 160 17.82 6.61 -0.49
C LYS A 160 16.80 5.56 -0.04
N TYR A 161 15.52 5.91 -0.06
CA TYR A 161 14.42 5.07 0.41
C TYR A 161 13.55 4.61 -0.76
N ASN A 162 12.93 3.44 -0.65
CA ASN A 162 11.97 2.97 -1.65
C ASN A 162 10.67 3.79 -1.58
N CYS A 163 10.32 4.30 -0.40
CA CYS A 163 9.22 5.20 -0.19
C CYS A 163 9.55 6.61 -0.69
N THR A 164 8.70 7.14 -1.58
CA THR A 164 8.81 8.51 -2.07
C THR A 164 8.08 9.46 -1.13
N ILE A 165 8.79 10.40 -0.52
CA ILE A 165 8.21 11.57 0.15
C ILE A 165 7.78 12.58 -0.92
N SER A 166 6.51 12.99 -0.88
CA SER A 166 5.88 13.94 -1.82
C SER A 166 4.99 14.94 -1.09
#